data_AF-A0A4Q3WA00-F1
#
_entry.id   AF-A0A4Q3WA00-F1
#
_cell.length_a   1.000
_cell.length_b   1.000
_cell.length_c   1.000
_cell.angle_alpha   90.00
_cell.angle_beta   90.00
_cell.angle_gamma   90.00
#
_symmetry.space_group_name_H-M   'P 1'
#
loop_
_entity.id
_entity.type
_entity.pdbx_description
1 polymer ?
#
loop_
_entity_poly.entity_id
_entity_poly.type
_entity_poly.pdbx_seq_one_letter_code
_entity_poly.pdbx_strand_id
1 'polypeptide(L)'
;MAILKFRVYWEEDDTVYRDIAIRHTQTFFDFFQAILKSYEFDSKHKATFYRSNDHWQRGREISLEKYEKEYKADPLLMSEVQIGSEIKDPNQKFVFEYDFNKNWQFLVELIQVEKEENKK
;
A
#
# COMPACT_ATOMS: atom_id res chain seq x y z
N MET A 1 10.80 -11.84 -13.35
CA MET A 1 10.42 -10.71 -12.47
C MET A 1 9.43 -11.21 -11.42
N ALA A 2 9.44 -10.69 -10.18
CA ALA A 2 8.43 -11.07 -9.18
C ALA A 2 7.16 -10.20 -9.29
N ILE A 3 6.00 -10.85 -9.29
CA ILE A 3 4.67 -10.25 -9.10
C ILE A 3 4.25 -10.49 -7.66
N LEU A 4 3.82 -9.42 -7.01
CA LEU A 4 3.33 -9.40 -5.64
C LEU A 4 1.82 -9.23 -5.68
N LYS A 5 1.09 -10.10 -5.01
CA LYS A 5 -0.37 -10.00 -4.89
C LYS A 5 -0.72 -9.55 -3.48
N PHE A 6 -1.33 -8.37 -3.38
CA PHE A 6 -1.83 -7.82 -2.13
C PHE A 6 -3.34 -7.96 -2.05
N ARG A 7 -3.84 -8.34 -0.88
CA ARG A 7 -5.24 -8.11 -0.53
C ARG A 7 -5.34 -6.78 0.19
N VAL A 8 -6.22 -5.93 -0.30
CA VAL A 8 -6.55 -4.62 0.27
C VAL A 8 -7.98 -4.70 0.74
N TYR A 9 -8.22 -4.73 2.05
CA TYR A 9 -9.56 -4.84 2.64
C TYR A 9 -9.88 -3.58 3.44
N TRP A 10 -11.15 -3.20 3.42
CA TRP A 10 -11.63 -2.07 4.20
C TRP A 10 -11.63 -2.44 5.69
N GLU A 11 -11.11 -1.55 6.55
CA GLU A 11 -10.91 -1.86 7.97
C GLU A 11 -12.24 -2.10 8.71
N GLU A 12 -13.34 -1.44 8.31
CA GLU A 12 -14.64 -1.60 8.97
C GLU A 12 -15.40 -2.86 8.54
N ASP A 13 -15.09 -3.43 7.37
CA ASP A 13 -15.73 -4.63 6.82
C ASP A 13 -14.74 -5.42 5.96
N ASP A 14 -14.19 -6.49 6.52
CA ASP A 14 -13.19 -7.35 5.88
C ASP A 14 -13.74 -8.19 4.71
N THR A 15 -15.05 -8.23 4.53
CA THR A 15 -15.70 -8.85 3.36
C THR A 15 -15.58 -7.96 2.12
N VAL A 16 -15.33 -6.67 2.30
CA VAL A 16 -15.08 -5.70 1.24
C VAL A 16 -13.59 -5.62 0.98
N TYR A 17 -13.13 -6.36 -0.04
CA TYR A 17 -11.72 -6.36 -0.43
C TYR A 17 -11.48 -6.34 -1.94
N ARG A 18 -10.24 -6.02 -2.30
CA ARG A 18 -9.69 -6.15 -3.66
C ARG A 18 -8.35 -6.85 -3.59
N ASP A 19 -8.17 -7.81 -4.50
CA ASP A 19 -6.88 -8.45 -4.73
C ASP A 19 -6.18 -7.71 -5.88
N ILE A 20 -4.97 -7.18 -5.62
CA ILE A 20 -4.21 -6.37 -6.58
C ILE A 20 -2.85 -7.03 -6.81
N ALA A 21 -2.57 -7.34 -8.08
CA ALA A 21 -1.27 -7.82 -8.52
C ALA A 21 -0.41 -6.64 -9.01
N ILE A 22 0.81 -6.55 -8.53
CA ILE A 22 1.75 -5.47 -8.86
C ILE A 22 3.18 -6.00 -8.99
N ARG A 23 3.97 -5.45 -9.91
CA ARG A 23 5.39 -5.84 -10.04
C ARG A 23 6.19 -5.26 -8.88
N HIS A 24 7.14 -6.01 -8.35
CA HIS A 24 8.00 -5.51 -7.26
C HIS A 24 8.81 -4.25 -7.61
N THR A 25 9.01 -3.97 -8.91
CA THR A 25 9.72 -2.76 -9.41
C THR A 25 8.82 -1.53 -9.55
N GLN A 26 7.50 -1.70 -9.48
CA GLN A 26 6.57 -0.57 -9.48
C GLN A 26 6.61 0.16 -8.14
N THR A 27 6.14 1.41 -8.15
CA THR A 27 6.19 2.30 -6.99
C THR A 27 4.95 2.17 -6.11
N PHE A 28 5.01 2.73 -4.90
CA PHE A 28 3.82 2.92 -4.07
C PHE A 28 2.80 3.86 -4.73
N PHE A 29 3.23 4.76 -5.61
CA PHE A 29 2.31 5.59 -6.39
C PHE A 29 1.50 4.76 -7.39
N ASP A 30 2.15 3.81 -8.09
CA ASP A 30 1.46 2.87 -8.97
C ASP A 30 0.45 2.01 -8.19
N PHE A 31 0.82 1.59 -6.98
CA PHE A 31 -0.05 0.81 -6.12
C PHE A 31 -1.25 1.62 -5.61
N PHE A 32 -1.02 2.86 -5.18
CA PHE A 32 -2.07 3.81 -4.84
C PHE A 32 -3.07 3.97 -5.99
N GLN A 33 -2.60 4.22 -7.22
CA GLN A 33 -3.47 4.35 -8.40
C GLN A 33 -4.26 3.07 -8.66
N ALA A 34 -3.65 1.90 -8.48
CA ALA A 34 -4.32 0.61 -8.64
C ALA A 34 -5.43 0.40 -7.59
N ILE A 35 -5.19 0.77 -6.32
CA ILE A 35 -6.20 0.72 -5.26
C ILE A 35 -7.38 1.62 -5.60
N LEU A 36 -7.14 2.90 -5.90
CA LEU A 36 -8.20 3.85 -6.23
C LEU A 36 -9.05 3.36 -7.40
N LYS A 37 -8.42 2.89 -8.47
CA LYS A 37 -9.11 2.33 -9.63
C LYS A 37 -9.98 1.12 -9.25
N SER A 38 -9.51 0.25 -8.35
CA SER A 38 -10.24 -0.96 -7.96
C SER A 38 -11.45 -0.69 -7.04
N TYR A 39 -11.42 0.43 -6.31
CA TYR A 39 -12.48 0.90 -5.42
C TYR A 39 -13.33 2.03 -6.03
N GLU A 40 -13.06 2.41 -7.29
CA GLU A 40 -13.74 3.50 -8.01
C GLU A 40 -13.66 4.87 -7.29
N PHE A 41 -12.55 5.09 -6.60
CA PHE A 41 -12.24 6.37 -5.96
C PHE A 41 -11.55 7.35 -6.91
N ASP A 42 -11.65 8.64 -6.62
CA ASP A 42 -10.90 9.66 -7.33
C ASP A 42 -9.49 9.86 -6.74
N SER A 43 -8.63 10.62 -7.41
CA SER A 43 -7.23 10.83 -7.01
C SER A 43 -6.95 12.18 -6.35
N LYS A 44 -7.98 12.88 -5.86
CA LYS A 44 -7.85 14.27 -5.36
C LYS A 44 -7.57 14.36 -3.87
N HIS A 45 -7.70 13.24 -3.16
CA HIS A 45 -7.62 13.19 -1.72
C HIS A 45 -6.21 12.85 -1.21
N LYS A 46 -5.93 13.30 0.01
CA LYS A 46 -4.70 12.97 0.73
C LYS A 46 -4.63 11.47 1.00
N ALA A 47 -3.43 10.91 0.91
CA ALA A 47 -3.22 9.49 1.07
C ALA A 47 -1.84 9.16 1.65
N THR A 48 -1.79 8.15 2.51
CA THR A 48 -0.54 7.67 3.13
C THR A 48 -0.60 6.17 3.37
N PHE A 49 0.44 5.45 2.98
CA PHE A 49 0.69 4.10 3.48
C PHE A 49 1.55 4.17 4.74
N TYR A 50 1.31 3.26 5.67
CA TYR A 50 2.15 3.02 6.84
C TYR A 50 2.71 1.61 6.73
N ARG A 51 4.02 1.44 6.93
CA ARG A 51 4.57 0.11 7.24
C ARG A 51 3.86 -0.45 8.45
N SER A 52 3.57 -1.75 8.44
CA SER A 52 2.87 -2.37 9.55
C SER A 52 3.44 -3.73 9.93
N ASN A 53 3.08 -4.15 11.14
CA ASN A 53 3.41 -5.46 11.70
C ASN A 53 2.14 -6.33 11.77
N ASP A 54 2.25 -7.51 12.39
CA ASP A 54 1.12 -8.44 12.51
C ASP A 54 -0.06 -7.93 13.35
N HIS A 55 0.14 -6.84 14.11
CA HIS A 55 -0.88 -6.20 14.93
C HIS A 55 -1.41 -4.89 14.31
N TRP A 56 -1.18 -4.66 13.01
CA TRP A 56 -1.63 -3.46 12.29
C TRP A 56 -1.11 -2.13 12.87
N GLN A 57 0.00 -2.18 13.63
CA GLN A 57 0.58 -0.98 14.19
C GLN A 57 1.20 -0.13 13.09
N ARG A 58 0.93 1.18 13.11
CA ARG A 58 1.46 2.12 12.11
C ARG A 58 2.90 2.47 12.42
N GLY A 59 3.78 2.15 11.47
CA GLY A 59 5.20 2.48 11.48
C GLY A 59 5.52 3.65 10.56
N ARG A 60 6.63 3.53 9.82
CA ARG A 60 7.11 4.57 8.90
C ARG A 60 6.09 4.85 7.80
N GLU A 61 5.90 6.14 7.52
CA GLU A 61 5.02 6.64 6.48
C GLU A 61 5.67 6.59 5.09
N ILE A 62 4.87 6.22 4.10
CA ILE A 62 5.11 6.32 2.66
C ILE A 62 3.92 7.11 2.09
N SER A 63 4.09 8.42 2.01
CA SER A 63 3.02 9.40 1.76
C SER A 63 2.98 9.85 0.31
N LEU A 64 1.79 10.22 -0.18
CA LEU A 64 1.62 10.75 -1.54
C LEU A 64 2.42 12.06 -1.71
N GLU A 65 2.39 12.89 -0.67
CA GLU A 65 3.17 14.12 -0.54
C GLU A 65 3.41 14.42 0.94
N LYS A 66 4.23 15.45 1.23
CA LYS A 66 4.43 15.93 2.59
C LYS A 66 3.31 16.89 2.98
N TYR A 67 2.53 16.50 3.98
CA TYR A 67 1.46 17.32 4.56
C TYR A 67 1.95 18.17 5.73
N GLU A 68 1.24 19.26 6.02
CA GLU A 68 1.43 20.08 7.21
C GLU A 68 0.92 19.34 8.47
N LYS A 69 1.75 18.44 9.00
CA LYS A 69 1.55 17.77 10.28
C LYS A 69 2.90 17.49 10.95
N GLU A 70 2.87 17.18 12.24
CA GLU A 70 4.05 16.74 12.96
C GLU A 70 4.42 15.32 12.56
N TYR A 71 5.68 15.10 12.18
CA TYR A 71 6.22 13.79 11.87
C TYR A 71 7.30 13.42 12.88
N LYS A 72 7.29 12.18 13.35
CA LYS A 72 8.42 11.62 14.11
C LYS A 72 9.67 11.48 13.24
N ALA A 73 9.50 11.24 11.95
CA ALA A 73 10.53 11.20 10.92
C ALA A 73 9.91 11.58 9.57
N ASP A 74 10.67 12.26 8.71
CA ASP A 74 10.17 12.66 7.40
C ASP A 74 9.59 11.46 6.62
N PRO A 75 8.41 11.63 5.97
CA PRO A 75 7.77 10.56 5.22
C PRO A 75 8.58 10.25 3.97
N LEU A 76 8.54 8.98 3.55
CA LEU A 76 8.98 8.61 2.21
C LEU A 76 7.91 9.05 1.19
N LEU A 77 8.31 9.37 -0.04
CA LEU A 77 7.36 9.71 -1.10
C LEU A 77 6.96 8.47 -1.92
N MET A 78 5.66 8.28 -2.12
CA MET A 78 5.13 7.13 -2.88
C MET A 78 5.73 7.02 -4.29
N SER A 79 6.06 8.15 -4.93
CA SER A 79 6.68 8.22 -6.26
C SER A 79 8.13 7.74 -6.30
N GLU A 80 8.82 7.68 -5.17
CA GLU A 80 10.24 7.38 -5.06
C GLU A 80 10.51 5.99 -4.47
N VAL A 81 9.49 5.36 -3.88
CA VAL A 81 9.62 4.07 -3.19
C VAL A 81 9.05 2.95 -4.05
N GLN A 82 9.89 1.97 -4.37
CA GLN A 82 9.44 0.74 -5.02
C GLN A 82 8.77 -0.19 -4.01
N ILE A 83 7.74 -0.93 -4.44
CA ILE A 83 7.05 -1.89 -3.56
C ILE A 83 8.04 -2.91 -3.00
N GLY A 84 8.89 -3.47 -3.88
CA GLY A 84 9.85 -4.51 -3.52
C GLY A 84 10.87 -4.11 -2.46
N SER A 85 11.23 -2.82 -2.34
CA SER A 85 12.15 -2.35 -1.29
C SER A 85 11.53 -2.36 0.10
N GLU A 86 10.20 -2.48 0.17
CA GLU A 86 9.44 -2.44 1.41
C GLU A 86 8.86 -3.80 1.83
N ILE A 87 9.21 -4.87 1.11
CA ILE A 87 8.83 -6.24 1.45
C ILE A 87 9.95 -6.90 2.23
N LYS A 88 9.74 -7.13 3.52
CA LYS A 88 10.69 -7.83 4.40
C LYS A 88 10.26 -9.23 4.76
N ASP A 89 8.94 -9.44 4.78
CA ASP A 89 8.32 -10.68 5.22
C ASP A 89 7.37 -11.24 4.14
N PRO A 90 7.19 -12.57 4.05
CA PRO A 90 6.25 -13.19 3.10
C PRO A 90 4.79 -12.76 3.28
N ASN A 91 4.44 -12.31 4.49
CA ASN A 91 3.13 -11.78 4.89
C ASN A 91 3.21 -10.27 5.19
N GLN A 92 4.06 -9.53 4.46
CA GLN A 92 4.24 -8.09 4.68
C GLN A 92 2.90 -7.34 4.73
N LYS A 93 2.74 -6.52 5.77
CA LYS A 93 1.53 -5.72 6.01
C LYS A 93 1.79 -4.21 5.88
N PHE A 94 0.77 -3.50 5.42
CA PHE A 94 0.69 -2.04 5.41
C PHE A 94 -0.72 -1.59 5.85
N VAL A 95 -0.80 -0.41 6.44
CA VAL A 95 -2.08 0.31 6.60
C VAL A 95 -2.13 1.40 5.54
N PHE A 96 -3.23 1.51 4.81
CA PHE A 96 -3.44 2.54 3.81
C PHE A 96 -4.57 3.47 4.25
N GLU A 97 -4.26 4.74 4.41
CA GLU A 97 -5.23 5.78 4.77
C GLU A 97 -5.48 6.67 3.55
N TYR A 98 -6.75 6.83 3.20
CA TYR A 98 -7.21 7.62 2.05
C TYR A 98 -8.31 8.58 2.48
N ASP A 99 -8.28 9.81 1.96
CA ASP A 99 -9.16 10.91 2.34
C ASP A 99 -9.25 11.12 3.86
N PHE A 100 -8.31 11.90 4.39
CA PHE A 100 -8.20 12.15 5.83
C PHE A 100 -9.45 12.81 6.45
N ASN A 101 -10.34 13.39 5.64
CA ASN A 101 -11.61 13.96 6.12
C ASN A 101 -12.67 12.87 6.37
N LYS A 102 -12.61 11.79 5.60
CA LYS A 102 -13.51 10.64 5.69
C LYS A 102 -12.89 9.48 6.48
N ASN A 103 -11.58 9.51 6.68
CA ASN A 103 -10.83 8.52 7.42
C ASN A 103 -11.01 7.11 6.85
N TRP A 104 -10.93 6.95 5.52
CA TRP A 104 -10.96 5.62 4.93
C TRP A 104 -9.65 4.89 5.24
N GLN A 105 -9.76 3.78 5.96
CA GLN A 105 -8.62 2.95 6.34
C GLN A 105 -8.75 1.58 5.70
N PHE A 106 -7.65 1.14 5.11
CA PHE A 106 -7.53 -0.17 4.49
C PHE A 106 -6.35 -0.90 5.10
N LEU A 107 -6.55 -2.19 5.32
CA LEU A 107 -5.51 -3.09 5.73
C LEU A 107 -5.01 -3.83 4.49
N VAL A 108 -3.71 -3.84 4.32
CA VAL A 108 -3.05 -4.34 3.10
C VAL A 108 -2.11 -5.47 3.49
N GLU A 109 -2.33 -6.65 2.93
CA GLU A 109 -1.53 -7.84 3.23
C GLU A 109 -1.00 -8.47 1.95
N LEU A 110 0.29 -8.78 1.93
CA LEU A 110 0.90 -9.60 0.89
C LEU A 110 0.41 -11.05 1.06
N ILE A 111 -0.37 -11.54 0.10
CA ILE A 111 -0.97 -12.88 0.16
C ILE A 111 -0.27 -13.87 -0.78
N GLN A 112 0.48 -13.38 -1.77
CA GLN A 112 1.15 -14.24 -2.74
C GLN A 112 2.36 -13.54 -3.37
N VAL A 113 3.42 -14.31 -3.61
CA VAL A 113 4.59 -13.90 -4.39
C VAL A 113 4.76 -14.87 -5.55
N GLU A 114 4.52 -14.41 -6.77
CA GLU A 114 4.75 -15.18 -7.98
C GLU A 114 6.09 -14.77 -8.60
N LYS A 115 6.99 -15.73 -8.76
CA LYS A 115 8.22 -15.52 -9.53
C LYS A 115 7.91 -15.89 -10.98
N GLU A 116 8.09 -14.97 -11.93
CA GLU A 116 8.23 -15.40 -13.33
C GLU A 116 9.48 -16.29 -13.41
N GLU A 117 9.27 -17.59 -13.59
CA GLU A 117 10.29 -18.44 -14.17
C GLU A 117 10.52 -17.96 -15.59
N ASN A 118 11.74 -17.50 -15.88
CA ASN A 118 12.18 -17.34 -17.25
C ASN A 118 12.10 -18.73 -17.90
N LYS A 119 11.00 -19.01 -18.63
CA LYS A 119 10.99 -20.08 -19.62
C LYS A 119 12.03 -19.69 -20.67
N LYS A 120 13.22 -20.25 -20.52
CA LYS A 120 14.21 -20.31 -21.60
C LYS A 120 13.65 -21.13 -22.75
#